data_AF-A0A9N8F2J2-F1
#
_entry.id   AF-A0A9N8F2J2-F1
#
_cell.length_a   1.000
_cell.length_b   1.000
_cell.length_c   1.000
_cell.angle_alpha   90.00
_cell.angle_beta   90.00
_cell.angle_gamma   90.00
#
_symmetry.space_group_name_H-M   'P 1'
#
loop_
_entity.id
_entity.type
_entity.pdbx_description
1 polymer ?
#
loop_
_entity_poly.entity_id
_entity_poly.type
_entity_poly.pdbx_seq_one_letter_code
_entity_poly.pdbx_strand_id
1 'polypeptide(L)'
;MSAAAASLQELAWLTLNTDCEDYGPATKLIPTLEKETDPDTLIITVDDDKNVAYPPNFVEALLRQHLKAPYIAFANAGEMIEIDHFPSSGVRVRSVSHDDEWEQLVAVDILQGFQGAIYRRDFFSFESIKIIPNDCFWAEDVWISAELARKGITRVRIPCTPSNTWQTDAIVADKPPGANNYLVGKPKKDRCAAELLPYFQKSWRQTEQRIPMGFEWLDYLSQRSE
;
A
#
# COMPACT_ATOMS: atom_id res chain seq x y z
N MET A 1 -30.43 10.17 9.67
CA MET A 1 -29.24 9.44 10.19
C MET A 1 -29.72 8.17 10.88
N SER A 2 -29.07 7.03 10.64
CA SER A 2 -29.42 5.77 11.32
C SER A 2 -29.00 5.81 12.79
N ALA A 3 -29.63 5.02 13.64
CA ALA A 3 -29.29 4.92 15.07
C ALA A 3 -27.81 4.51 15.31
N ALA A 4 -27.24 3.70 14.41
CA ALA A 4 -25.84 3.28 14.48
C ALA A 4 -24.85 4.43 14.23
N ALA A 5 -25.17 5.35 13.30
CA ALA A 5 -24.33 6.52 13.06
C ALA A 5 -24.32 7.47 14.27
N ALA A 6 -25.46 7.61 14.96
CA ALA A 6 -25.56 8.42 16.18
C ALA A 6 -24.70 7.85 17.32
N SER A 7 -24.68 6.53 17.53
CA SER A 7 -23.85 5.90 18.58
C SER A 7 -22.34 5.97 18.32
N LEU A 8 -21.91 6.02 17.06
CA LEU A 8 -20.49 6.11 16.71
C LEU A 8 -19.93 7.52 16.94
N GLN A 9 -20.75 8.56 16.81
CA GLN A 9 -20.35 9.95 17.04
C GLN A 9 -20.02 10.25 18.51
N GLU A 10 -20.42 9.39 19.44
CA GLU A 10 -20.13 9.53 20.87
C GLU A 10 -18.72 9.05 21.26
N LEU A 11 -18.02 8.35 20.35
CA LEU A 11 -16.67 7.84 20.57
C LEU A 11 -15.64 8.96 20.35
N ALA A 12 -15.05 9.48 21.43
CA ALA A 12 -14.08 10.57 21.37
C ALA A 12 -12.83 10.29 20.50
N TRP A 13 -12.53 9.03 20.22
CA TRP A 13 -11.39 8.58 19.40
C TRP A 13 -11.77 8.31 17.94
N LEU A 14 -13.05 8.42 17.57
CA LEU A 14 -13.54 8.17 16.22
C LEU A 14 -13.99 9.48 15.56
N THR A 15 -13.39 9.81 14.43
CA THR A 15 -13.87 10.89 13.58
C THR A 15 -14.60 10.29 12.38
N LEU A 16 -15.89 10.59 12.23
CA LEU A 16 -16.65 10.24 11.04
C LEU A 16 -16.61 11.39 10.04
N ASN A 17 -16.04 11.16 8.86
CA ASN A 17 -16.05 12.12 7.77
C ASN A 17 -17.18 11.79 6.78
N THR A 18 -18.32 12.45 6.91
CA THR A 18 -19.50 12.19 6.05
C THR A 18 -19.69 13.22 4.93
N ASP A 19 -18.91 14.30 4.95
CA ASP A 19 -18.98 15.39 3.97
C ASP A 19 -17.62 15.46 3.25
N CYS A 20 -17.39 14.49 2.36
CA CYS A 20 -16.19 14.42 1.53
C CYS A 20 -16.55 14.01 0.10
N GLU A 21 -15.73 14.45 -0.84
CA GLU A 21 -15.78 13.99 -2.22
C GLU A 21 -15.50 12.47 -2.30
N ASP A 22 -16.19 11.79 -3.22
CA ASP A 22 -16.01 10.36 -3.45
C ASP A 22 -14.85 10.12 -4.41
N TYR A 23 -13.72 9.71 -3.84
CA TYR A 23 -12.51 9.32 -4.56
C TYR A 23 -12.48 7.81 -4.86
N GLY A 24 -13.64 7.14 -4.82
CA GLY A 24 -13.76 5.70 -4.93
C GLY A 24 -13.02 5.01 -3.78
N PRO A 25 -12.29 3.90 -4.05
CA PRO A 25 -11.47 3.24 -3.04
C PRO A 25 -10.42 4.16 -2.39
N ALA A 26 -9.92 5.18 -3.09
CA ALA A 26 -8.92 6.09 -2.54
C ALA A 26 -9.47 7.01 -1.42
N THR A 27 -10.79 7.01 -1.20
CA THR A 27 -11.47 7.68 -0.08
C THR A 27 -10.96 7.22 1.29
N LYS A 28 -10.31 6.04 1.38
CA LYS A 28 -9.63 5.59 2.61
C LYS A 28 -8.42 6.44 3.03
N LEU A 29 -7.88 7.27 2.11
CA LEU A 29 -6.68 8.07 2.34
C LEU A 29 -6.88 9.56 2.03
N ILE A 30 -7.43 9.90 0.87
CA ILE A 30 -7.40 11.28 0.35
C ILE A 30 -8.08 12.29 1.30
N PRO A 31 -9.29 12.04 1.83
CA PRO A 31 -9.92 12.96 2.78
C PRO A 31 -9.15 13.09 4.10
N THR A 32 -8.44 12.04 4.52
CA THR A 32 -7.57 12.10 5.70
C THR A 32 -6.39 13.03 5.45
N LEU A 33 -5.80 13.00 4.25
CA LEU A 33 -4.71 13.90 3.87
C LEU A 33 -5.15 15.36 3.77
N GLU A 34 -6.41 15.64 3.49
CA GLU A 34 -6.95 17.01 3.52
C GLU A 34 -7.00 17.57 4.94
N LYS A 35 -7.45 16.75 5.90
CA LYS A 35 -7.69 17.17 7.29
C LYS A 35 -6.46 17.11 8.17
N GLU A 36 -5.65 16.08 8.02
CA GLU A 36 -4.41 15.90 8.75
C GLU A 36 -3.31 16.72 8.07
N THR A 37 -2.71 17.64 8.83
CA THR A 37 -1.72 18.60 8.30
C THR A 37 -0.36 18.50 8.98
N ASP A 38 -0.27 17.78 10.11
CA ASP A 38 1.01 17.50 10.74
C ASP A 38 1.83 16.58 9.83
N PRO A 39 3.01 17.04 9.35
CA PRO A 39 3.81 16.26 8.43
C PRO A 39 4.31 14.94 9.03
N ASP A 40 4.43 14.83 10.36
CA ASP A 40 5.01 13.67 11.04
C ASP A 40 3.96 12.61 11.42
N THR A 41 2.68 12.90 11.23
CA THR A 41 1.60 11.94 11.53
C THR A 41 1.75 10.67 10.70
N LEU A 42 1.71 9.52 11.38
CA LEU A 42 1.66 8.21 10.74
C LEU A 42 0.21 7.89 10.39
N ILE A 43 0.01 7.49 9.13
CA ILE A 43 -1.30 7.11 8.59
C ILE A 43 -1.25 5.64 8.25
N ILE A 44 -2.22 4.89 8.77
CA ILE A 44 -2.45 3.50 8.42
C ILE A 44 -3.79 3.39 7.68
N THR A 45 -3.77 2.92 6.45
CA THR A 45 -4.99 2.65 5.67
C THR A 45 -5.38 1.19 5.77
N VAL A 46 -6.67 0.93 5.92
CA VAL A 46 -7.29 -0.41 5.96
C VAL A 46 -8.57 -0.42 5.12
N ASP A 47 -9.05 -1.60 4.74
CA ASP A 47 -10.38 -1.77 4.13
C ASP A 47 -11.46 -2.03 5.18
N ASP A 48 -12.69 -1.61 4.85
CA ASP A 48 -13.91 -1.77 5.64
C ASP A 48 -14.73 -3.03 5.28
N ASP A 49 -14.36 -3.72 4.20
CA ASP A 49 -15.07 -4.89 3.66
C ASP A 49 -14.58 -6.23 4.23
N LYS A 50 -13.79 -6.20 5.31
CA LYS A 50 -13.24 -7.41 5.91
C LYS A 50 -14.26 -8.01 6.87
N ASN A 51 -14.78 -9.18 6.49
CA ASN A 51 -15.67 -9.99 7.32
C ASN A 51 -15.00 -10.61 8.57
N VAL A 52 -13.72 -10.31 8.82
CA VAL A 52 -12.94 -10.79 9.96
C VAL A 52 -12.13 -9.61 10.52
N ALA A 53 -11.92 -9.57 11.85
CA ALA A 53 -11.20 -8.50 12.54
C ALA A 53 -9.66 -8.59 12.40
N TYR A 54 -9.00 -7.52 11.95
CA TYR A 54 -7.55 -7.47 11.72
C TYR A 54 -6.73 -8.13 12.84
N PRO A 55 -5.65 -8.86 12.51
CA PRO A 55 -4.79 -9.50 13.51
C PRO A 55 -4.33 -8.48 14.57
N PRO A 56 -4.31 -8.83 15.86
CA PRO A 56 -4.07 -7.86 16.93
C PRO A 56 -2.73 -7.11 16.80
N ASN A 57 -1.73 -7.73 16.17
CA ASN A 57 -0.39 -7.17 16.04
C ASN A 57 -0.13 -6.52 14.67
N PHE A 58 -1.14 -6.35 13.80
CA PHE A 58 -0.89 -5.82 12.45
C PHE A 58 -0.35 -4.37 12.49
N VAL A 59 -0.92 -3.53 13.36
CA VAL A 59 -0.44 -2.16 13.58
C VAL A 59 0.97 -2.17 14.15
N GLU A 60 1.22 -3.00 15.17
CA GLU A 60 2.55 -3.11 15.79
C GLU A 60 3.60 -3.52 14.76
N ALA A 61 3.30 -4.49 13.89
CA ALA A 61 4.21 -4.98 12.88
C ALA A 61 4.59 -3.88 11.87
N LEU A 62 3.62 -3.11 11.38
CA LEU A 62 3.86 -1.98 10.48
C LEU A 62 4.65 -0.86 11.17
N LEU A 63 4.21 -0.47 12.37
CA LEU A 63 4.84 0.57 13.16
C LEU A 63 6.29 0.23 13.49
N ARG A 64 6.58 -1.02 13.85
CA ARG A 64 7.94 -1.48 14.18
C ARG A 64 8.91 -1.34 13.01
N GLN A 65 8.44 -1.54 11.78
CA GLN A 65 9.30 -1.31 10.60
C GLN A 65 9.47 0.18 10.32
N HIS A 66 8.39 0.95 10.41
CA HIS A 66 8.46 2.39 10.20
C HIS A 66 9.39 3.09 11.21
N LEU A 67 9.36 2.70 12.49
CA LEU A 67 10.27 3.25 13.51
C LEU A 67 11.76 2.96 13.21
N LYS A 68 12.07 1.86 12.50
CA LYS A 68 13.45 1.55 12.09
C LYS A 68 13.87 2.31 10.83
N ALA A 69 12.93 2.58 9.93
CA ALA A 69 13.19 3.31 8.69
C ALA A 69 12.06 4.32 8.41
N PRO A 70 12.06 5.49 9.06
CA PRO A 70 10.94 6.46 9.00
C PRO A 70 10.73 7.12 7.63
N TYR A 71 11.64 6.89 6.68
CA TYR A 71 11.60 7.39 5.31
C TYR A 71 11.06 6.36 4.30
N ILE A 72 10.61 5.20 4.78
CA ILE A 72 10.07 4.10 3.98
C ILE A 72 8.57 3.93 4.27
N ALA A 73 7.81 3.64 3.23
CA ALA A 73 6.43 3.20 3.33
C ALA A 73 6.36 1.67 3.38
N PHE A 74 5.51 1.13 4.25
CA PHE A 74 5.41 -0.31 4.47
C PHE A 74 3.98 -0.82 4.29
N ALA A 75 3.84 -2.07 3.86
CA ALA A 75 2.54 -2.74 3.83
C ALA A 75 2.66 -4.24 4.10
N ASN A 76 1.55 -4.85 4.47
CA ASN A 76 1.44 -6.31 4.65
C ASN A 76 1.33 -7.07 3.32
N ALA A 77 1.00 -6.39 2.22
CA ALA A 77 0.89 -6.99 0.89
C ALA A 77 1.47 -6.04 -0.16
N GLY A 78 2.02 -6.61 -1.23
CA GLY A 78 2.69 -5.85 -2.28
C GLY A 78 2.66 -6.54 -3.64
N GLU A 79 2.77 -5.72 -4.68
CA GLU A 79 2.80 -6.13 -6.08
C GLU A 79 4.03 -5.52 -6.78
N MET A 80 4.53 -6.20 -7.82
CA MET A 80 5.61 -5.75 -8.70
C MET A 80 5.04 -5.40 -10.07
N ILE A 81 5.65 -4.42 -10.73
CA ILE A 81 5.37 -4.06 -12.12
C ILE A 81 6.38 -4.76 -13.01
N GLU A 82 5.90 -5.69 -13.82
CA GLU A 82 6.70 -6.37 -14.84
C GLU A 82 6.50 -5.68 -16.18
N ILE A 83 7.60 -5.31 -16.84
CA ILE A 83 7.55 -4.85 -18.23
C ILE A 83 7.39 -6.09 -19.11
N ASP A 84 6.14 -6.40 -19.45
CA ASP A 84 5.77 -7.52 -20.30
C ASP A 84 5.20 -6.99 -21.61
N HIS A 85 5.64 -7.56 -22.73
CA HIS A 85 5.13 -7.25 -24.06
C HIS A 85 3.68 -7.76 -24.26
N PHE A 86 3.13 -8.49 -23.27
CA PHE A 86 1.74 -8.92 -23.15
C PHE A 86 1.20 -8.60 -21.75
N PRO A 87 0.07 -7.89 -21.53
CA PRO A 87 -0.99 -7.49 -22.45
C PRO A 87 -0.75 -6.12 -23.14
N SER A 88 -1.74 -5.59 -23.87
CA SER A 88 -1.64 -4.36 -24.68
C SER A 88 -1.15 -3.11 -23.93
N SER A 89 -1.16 -3.12 -22.60
CA SER A 89 -0.60 -2.08 -21.74
C SER A 89 0.94 -2.04 -21.74
N GLY A 90 1.63 -3.10 -22.18
CA GLY A 90 3.10 -3.20 -22.11
C GLY A 90 3.67 -3.39 -20.70
N VAL A 91 2.79 -3.59 -19.72
CA VAL A 91 3.12 -3.87 -18.31
C VAL A 91 2.08 -4.79 -17.70
N ARG A 92 2.53 -5.59 -16.73
CA ARG A 92 1.72 -6.47 -15.90
C ARG A 92 2.00 -6.21 -14.43
N VAL A 93 0.95 -6.03 -13.64
CA VAL A 93 1.05 -5.97 -12.17
C VAL A 93 0.89 -7.39 -11.61
N ARG A 94 1.91 -7.88 -10.90
CA ARG A 94 1.93 -9.22 -10.31
C ARG A 94 2.04 -9.14 -8.79
N SER A 95 1.24 -9.94 -8.08
CA SER A 95 1.40 -10.11 -6.64
C SER A 95 2.76 -10.73 -6.34
N VAL A 96 3.47 -10.18 -5.35
CA VAL A 96 4.66 -10.83 -4.81
C VAL A 96 4.20 -12.15 -4.16
N SER A 97 4.68 -13.27 -4.72
CA SER A 97 4.15 -14.61 -4.45
C SER A 97 4.38 -15.05 -3.01
N HIS A 98 3.49 -15.92 -2.57
CA HIS A 98 3.31 -16.37 -1.21
C HIS A 98 4.15 -17.63 -0.90
N ASP A 99 5.27 -17.84 -1.59
CA ASP A 99 5.81 -19.21 -1.67
C ASP A 99 7.16 -19.38 -0.95
N ASP A 100 8.04 -18.36 -0.90
CA ASP A 100 9.31 -18.42 -0.14
C ASP A 100 9.70 -17.08 0.55
N GLU A 101 9.10 -15.97 0.13
CA GLU A 101 9.47 -14.64 0.61
C GLU A 101 8.65 -14.19 1.83
N TRP A 102 7.67 -14.97 2.32
CA TRP A 102 6.75 -14.57 3.42
C TRP A 102 7.45 -13.96 4.62
N GLU A 103 8.58 -14.53 5.03
CA GLU A 103 9.27 -14.12 6.26
C GLU A 103 10.25 -12.96 6.06
N GLN A 104 10.36 -12.44 4.83
CA GLN A 104 11.36 -11.45 4.45
C GLN A 104 10.74 -10.06 4.21
N LEU A 105 11.57 -9.04 4.40
CA LEU A 105 11.30 -7.69 3.89
C LEU A 105 11.55 -7.69 2.39
N VAL A 106 10.55 -7.33 1.59
CA VAL A 106 10.64 -7.35 0.13
C VAL A 106 10.39 -5.95 -0.42
N ALA A 107 11.34 -5.42 -1.19
CA ALA A 107 11.11 -4.17 -1.92
C ALA A 107 10.05 -4.40 -3.00
N VAL A 108 9.07 -3.50 -3.09
CA VAL A 108 7.94 -3.62 -4.03
C VAL A 108 7.69 -2.34 -4.79
N ASP A 109 7.02 -2.45 -5.93
CA ASP A 109 6.59 -1.28 -6.69
C ASP A 109 5.29 -0.71 -6.15
N ILE A 110 4.39 -1.59 -5.72
CA ILE A 110 3.04 -1.22 -5.30
C ILE A 110 2.79 -1.78 -3.90
N LEU A 111 2.41 -0.91 -2.97
CA LEU A 111 1.88 -1.29 -1.66
C LEU A 111 0.38 -1.49 -1.78
N GLN A 112 -0.13 -2.56 -1.17
CA GLN A 112 -1.56 -2.84 -1.16
C GLN A 112 -2.18 -2.51 0.19
N GLY A 113 -3.24 -1.69 0.19
CA GLY A 113 -3.88 -1.19 1.42
C GLY A 113 -4.78 -2.20 2.15
N PHE A 114 -5.22 -3.26 1.47
CA PHE A 114 -6.28 -4.16 1.99
C PHE A 114 -5.91 -4.96 3.26
N GLN A 115 -4.61 -5.11 3.56
CA GLN A 115 -4.14 -5.76 4.80
C GLN A 115 -3.44 -4.78 5.74
N GLY A 116 -3.56 -3.47 5.50
CA GLY A 116 -2.81 -2.46 6.21
C GLY A 116 -1.57 -2.02 5.44
N ALA A 117 -1.45 -0.71 5.30
CA ALA A 117 -0.27 -0.04 4.80
C ALA A 117 -0.03 1.24 5.60
N ILE A 118 1.22 1.51 5.95
CA ILE A 118 1.66 2.63 6.79
C ILE A 118 2.54 3.59 5.99
N TYR A 119 2.29 4.88 6.21
CA TYR A 119 2.98 5.98 5.57
C TYR A 119 3.08 7.15 6.55
N ARG A 120 4.01 8.08 6.29
CA ARG A 120 4.01 9.38 6.96
C ARG A 120 3.20 10.39 6.14
N ARG A 121 2.51 11.32 6.81
CA ARG A 121 1.63 12.30 6.16
C ARG A 121 2.35 13.09 5.08
N ASP A 122 3.58 13.54 5.33
CA ASP A 122 4.38 14.32 4.38
C ASP A 122 4.81 13.55 3.11
N PHE A 123 4.61 12.22 3.04
CA PHE A 123 4.89 11.44 1.83
C PHE A 123 3.93 11.80 0.69
N PHE A 124 2.81 12.47 0.99
CA PHE A 124 1.81 12.86 0.02
C PHE A 124 1.65 14.37 -0.07
N SER A 125 1.28 14.87 -1.25
CA SER A 125 0.75 16.21 -1.42
C SER A 125 -0.74 16.08 -1.69
N PHE A 126 -1.57 16.76 -0.91
CA PHE A 126 -3.03 16.71 -1.08
C PHE A 126 -3.44 17.18 -2.49
N GLU A 127 -2.78 18.23 -2.99
CA GLU A 127 -3.08 18.81 -4.30
C GLU A 127 -2.82 17.86 -5.47
N SER A 128 -1.79 17.02 -5.40
CA SER A 128 -1.52 16.04 -6.45
C SER A 128 -2.37 14.78 -6.28
N ILE A 129 -2.44 14.23 -5.07
CA ILE A 129 -3.06 12.91 -4.84
C ILE A 129 -4.58 12.89 -5.06
N LYS A 130 -5.25 14.03 -4.92
CA LYS A 130 -6.70 14.15 -5.18
C LYS A 130 -7.07 14.05 -6.66
N ILE A 131 -6.10 14.22 -7.57
CA ILE A 131 -6.32 14.18 -9.02
C ILE A 131 -6.05 12.76 -9.52
N ILE A 132 -7.05 11.88 -9.41
CA ILE A 132 -6.90 10.48 -9.78
C ILE A 132 -7.09 10.31 -11.31
N PRO A 133 -6.14 9.69 -12.02
CA PRO A 133 -6.35 9.35 -13.43
C PRO A 133 -7.51 8.36 -13.64
N ASN A 134 -8.18 8.46 -14.78
CA ASN A 134 -9.38 7.66 -15.06
C ASN A 134 -9.12 6.15 -15.00
N ASP A 135 -7.99 5.67 -15.55
CA ASP A 135 -7.63 4.25 -15.50
C ASP A 135 -7.25 3.79 -14.09
N CYS A 136 -6.98 4.72 -13.18
CA CYS A 136 -6.54 4.49 -11.81
C CYS A 136 -7.64 4.59 -10.75
N PHE A 137 -8.85 5.06 -11.09
CA PHE A 137 -9.93 5.25 -10.13
C PHE A 137 -10.27 3.98 -9.32
N TRP A 138 -10.12 2.80 -9.93
CA TRP A 138 -10.34 1.49 -9.29
C TRP A 138 -9.04 0.73 -9.00
N ALA A 139 -7.90 1.40 -9.06
CA ALA A 139 -6.57 0.86 -8.84
C ALA A 139 -5.80 1.79 -7.88
N GLU A 140 -6.42 2.12 -6.75
CA GLU A 140 -5.90 3.08 -5.78
C GLU A 140 -4.53 2.66 -5.24
N ASP A 141 -4.30 1.35 -5.03
CA ASP A 141 -2.98 0.83 -4.63
C ASP A 141 -1.87 1.31 -5.57
N VAL A 142 -2.14 1.27 -6.89
CA VAL A 142 -1.19 1.69 -7.93
C VAL A 142 -1.01 3.20 -7.92
N TRP A 143 -2.11 3.95 -7.82
CA TRP A 143 -2.08 5.42 -7.77
C TRP A 143 -1.31 5.95 -6.55
N ILE A 144 -1.65 5.47 -5.36
CA ILE A 144 -0.99 5.84 -4.10
C ILE A 144 0.51 5.51 -4.17
N SER A 145 0.85 4.32 -4.70
CA SER A 145 2.24 3.90 -4.84
C SER A 145 3.02 4.74 -5.87
N ALA A 146 2.36 5.22 -6.92
CA ALA A 146 2.95 6.13 -7.89
C ALA A 146 3.23 7.52 -7.30
N GLU A 147 2.35 8.03 -6.43
CA GLU A 147 2.60 9.28 -5.69
C GLU A 147 3.80 9.15 -4.75
N LEU A 148 3.95 8.00 -4.07
CA LEU A 148 5.17 7.68 -3.33
C LEU A 148 6.40 7.64 -4.26
N ALA A 149 6.28 7.03 -5.44
CA ALA A 149 7.36 6.90 -6.42
C ALA A 149 7.80 8.27 -6.96
N ARG A 150 6.85 9.16 -7.20
CA ARG A 150 7.09 10.54 -7.63
C ARG A 150 7.94 11.32 -6.62
N LYS A 151 7.75 11.06 -5.31
CA LYS A 151 8.59 11.62 -4.23
C LYS A 151 9.87 10.83 -3.94
N GLY A 152 10.10 9.71 -4.62
CA GLY A 152 11.27 8.85 -4.39
C GLY A 152 11.22 8.11 -3.05
N ILE A 153 10.02 7.87 -2.51
CA ILE A 153 9.81 7.10 -1.29
C ILE A 153 9.88 5.61 -1.62
N THR A 154 10.73 4.89 -0.88
CA THR A 154 10.86 3.44 -0.98
C THR A 154 9.62 2.75 -0.40
N ARG A 155 9.22 1.65 -1.03
CA ARG A 155 8.06 0.84 -0.65
C ARG A 155 8.53 -0.58 -0.34
N VAL A 156 8.14 -1.10 0.81
CA VAL A 156 8.55 -2.43 1.27
C VAL A 156 7.35 -3.19 1.81
N ARG A 157 7.19 -4.43 1.34
CA ARG A 157 6.29 -5.39 1.97
C ARG A 157 6.99 -6.00 3.18
N ILE A 158 6.33 -5.95 4.35
CA ILE A 158 6.86 -6.53 5.58
C ILE A 158 6.72 -8.06 5.59
N PRO A 159 7.43 -8.77 6.48
CA PRO A 159 7.20 -10.18 6.70
C PRO A 159 5.73 -10.45 7.03
N CYS A 160 5.10 -11.28 6.23
CA CYS A 160 3.76 -11.79 6.46
C CYS A 160 3.89 -12.95 7.46
N THR A 161 3.16 -12.90 8.57
CA THR A 161 3.08 -13.95 9.57
C THR A 161 1.63 -14.14 9.98
N PRO A 162 1.24 -15.29 10.57
CA PRO A 162 -0.11 -15.48 11.10
C PRO A 162 -0.53 -14.43 12.14
N SER A 163 0.43 -13.76 12.78
CA SER A 163 0.19 -12.78 13.84
C SER A 163 -0.11 -11.36 13.35
N ASN A 164 0.28 -11.01 12.12
CA ASN A 164 0.18 -9.65 11.57
C ASN A 164 -0.51 -9.59 10.20
N THR A 165 -0.75 -10.73 9.56
CA THR A 165 -1.41 -10.83 8.26
C THR A 165 -2.51 -11.87 8.27
N TRP A 166 -3.45 -11.69 7.36
CA TRP A 166 -4.49 -12.67 7.13
C TRP A 166 -3.90 -13.89 6.43
N GLN A 167 -4.04 -15.05 7.07
CA GLN A 167 -3.73 -16.31 6.41
C GLN A 167 -4.79 -16.55 5.32
N THR A 168 -4.33 -16.60 4.08
CA THR A 168 -5.19 -16.74 2.89
C THR A 168 -6.05 -18.00 2.91
N ASP A 169 -5.71 -19.01 3.70
CA ASP A 169 -6.46 -20.28 3.80
C ASP A 169 -7.91 -20.08 4.29
N ALA A 170 -8.18 -19.07 5.11
CA ALA A 170 -9.54 -18.73 5.54
C ALA A 170 -10.37 -18.02 4.45
N ILE A 171 -9.73 -17.45 3.43
CA ILE A 171 -10.35 -16.72 2.31
C ILE A 171 -10.41 -17.60 1.04
N VAL A 172 -9.56 -18.62 0.94
CA VAL A 172 -9.52 -19.57 -0.20
C VAL A 172 -10.60 -20.64 -0.10
N ALA A 173 -11.08 -20.98 1.11
CA ALA A 173 -12.11 -22.01 1.29
C ALA A 173 -13.45 -21.70 0.59
N ASP A 174 -13.71 -20.44 0.25
CA ASP A 174 -14.94 -19.99 -0.42
C ASP A 174 -14.73 -19.66 -1.92
N LYS A 175 -13.53 -19.92 -2.46
CA LYS A 175 -13.23 -19.70 -3.89
C LYS A 175 -13.19 -21.03 -4.64
N PRO A 176 -13.89 -21.15 -5.78
CA PRO A 176 -13.88 -22.39 -6.55
C PRO A 176 -12.45 -22.74 -6.99
N PRO A 177 -12.06 -24.03 -6.97
CA PRO A 177 -10.76 -24.47 -7.46
C PRO A 177 -10.57 -23.97 -8.90
N GLY A 178 -9.54 -23.13 -9.13
CA GLY A 178 -9.30 -22.48 -10.42
C GLY A 178 -9.43 -20.95 -10.41
N ALA A 179 -9.92 -20.33 -9.33
CA ALA A 179 -9.92 -18.89 -9.15
C ALA A 179 -8.55 -18.36 -8.64
N ASN A 180 -7.45 -18.68 -9.33
CA ASN A 180 -6.15 -18.03 -9.11
C ASN A 180 -6.16 -16.61 -9.71
N ASN A 181 -7.05 -15.74 -9.21
CA ASN A 181 -7.10 -14.31 -9.58
C ASN A 181 -5.88 -13.52 -9.08
N TYR A 182 -4.92 -14.17 -8.42
CA TYR A 182 -3.67 -13.58 -7.95
C TYR A 182 -2.52 -13.68 -8.96
N LEU A 183 -2.69 -14.44 -10.04
CA LEU A 183 -1.61 -14.80 -10.98
C LEU A 183 -1.84 -14.37 -12.44
N VAL A 184 -2.97 -13.74 -12.78
CA VAL A 184 -3.28 -13.32 -14.17
C VAL A 184 -3.72 -11.86 -14.18
N GLY A 185 -3.13 -11.08 -15.10
CA GLY A 185 -3.18 -9.61 -15.17
C GLY A 185 -4.51 -8.99 -14.79
N LYS A 186 -4.48 -8.04 -13.86
CA LYS A 186 -5.65 -7.26 -13.43
C LYS A 186 -5.77 -6.09 -14.40
N PRO A 187 -6.64 -6.13 -15.42
CA PRO A 187 -6.53 -5.20 -16.56
C PRO A 187 -6.63 -3.73 -16.18
N LYS A 188 -7.33 -3.42 -15.07
CA LYS A 188 -7.40 -2.07 -14.50
C LYS A 188 -6.06 -1.63 -13.88
N LYS A 189 -5.44 -2.49 -13.05
CA LYS A 189 -4.12 -2.20 -12.46
C LYS A 189 -3.05 -2.12 -13.53
N ASP A 190 -3.09 -2.99 -14.53
CA ASP A 190 -2.12 -2.99 -15.65
C ASP A 190 -2.19 -1.68 -16.46
N ARG A 191 -3.40 -1.18 -16.76
CA ARG A 191 -3.56 0.12 -17.45
C ARG A 191 -3.12 1.30 -16.60
N CYS A 192 -3.52 1.35 -15.33
CA CYS A 192 -3.06 2.40 -14.42
C CYS A 192 -1.53 2.38 -14.25
N ALA A 193 -0.94 1.19 -14.10
CA ALA A 193 0.50 1.04 -14.01
C ALA A 193 1.21 1.48 -15.30
N ALA A 194 0.63 1.23 -16.47
CA ALA A 194 1.16 1.70 -17.76
C ALA A 194 1.16 3.22 -17.85
N GLU A 195 0.04 3.85 -17.47
CA GLU A 195 -0.09 5.31 -17.45
C GLU A 195 0.94 5.96 -16.51
N LEU A 196 1.21 5.33 -15.36
CA LEU A 196 2.07 5.85 -14.31
C LEU A 196 3.51 5.33 -14.35
N LEU A 197 3.85 4.48 -15.34
CA LEU A 197 5.15 3.82 -15.46
C LEU A 197 6.36 4.79 -15.39
N PRO A 198 6.33 6.01 -15.97
CA PRO A 198 7.44 6.94 -15.85
C PRO A 198 7.80 7.32 -14.40
N TYR A 199 6.82 7.39 -13.50
CA TYR A 199 7.07 7.69 -12.08
C TYR A 199 7.79 6.52 -11.39
N PHE A 200 7.36 5.29 -11.65
CA PHE A 200 8.01 4.09 -11.14
C PHE A 200 9.43 3.94 -11.68
N GLN A 201 9.64 4.07 -12.99
CA GLN A 201 10.97 3.99 -13.61
C GLN A 201 11.94 5.07 -13.12
N LYS A 202 11.43 6.28 -12.82
CA LYS A 202 12.25 7.33 -12.19
C LYS A 202 12.66 6.91 -10.80
N SER A 203 11.73 6.39 -9.99
CA SER A 203 12.01 5.88 -8.65
C SER A 203 13.05 4.77 -8.70
N TRP A 204 12.92 3.76 -9.57
CA TRP A 204 13.87 2.63 -9.67
C TRP A 204 15.32 3.07 -9.87
N ARG A 205 15.54 4.01 -10.81
CA ARG A 205 16.87 4.57 -11.08
C ARG A 205 17.45 5.34 -9.89
N GLN A 206 16.59 5.95 -9.08
CA GLN A 206 17.02 6.62 -7.84
C GLN A 206 17.28 5.61 -6.71
N THR A 207 16.56 4.50 -6.69
CA THR A 207 16.76 3.41 -5.73
C THR A 207 18.04 2.63 -6.01
N GLU A 208 18.42 2.40 -7.27
CA GLU A 208 19.73 1.80 -7.62
C GLU A 208 20.93 2.61 -7.11
N GLN A 209 20.75 3.93 -6.91
CA GLN A 209 21.75 4.80 -6.31
C GLN A 209 21.69 4.83 -4.77
N ARG A 210 20.66 4.27 -4.15
CA ARG A 210 20.39 4.35 -2.69
C ARG A 210 20.31 3.00 -1.98
N ILE A 211 20.06 1.91 -2.69
CA ILE A 211 19.99 0.55 -2.16
C ILE A 211 20.83 -0.34 -3.09
N PRO A 212 22.05 -0.73 -2.70
CA PRO A 212 22.84 -1.61 -3.53
C PRO A 212 22.18 -2.99 -3.60
N MET A 213 21.97 -3.53 -4.81
CA MET A 213 21.49 -4.91 -4.96
C MET A 213 22.52 -5.88 -4.35
N GLY A 214 22.07 -6.68 -3.38
CA GLY A 214 22.91 -7.63 -2.62
C GLY A 214 23.31 -7.20 -1.20
N PHE A 215 22.73 -6.11 -0.67
CA PHE A 215 23.07 -5.61 0.67
C PHE A 215 22.38 -6.37 1.81
N GLU A 216 23.16 -6.85 2.78
CA GLU A 216 22.63 -7.25 4.08
C GLU A 216 22.09 -6.01 4.82
N TRP A 217 20.79 -6.01 5.09
CA TRP A 217 20.04 -4.88 5.65
C TRP A 217 20.55 -4.34 6.99
N LEU A 218 21.36 -5.09 7.73
CA LEU A 218 21.87 -4.69 9.06
C LEU A 218 22.91 -3.57 8.98
N ASP A 219 23.68 -3.46 7.89
CA ASP A 219 24.75 -2.47 7.78
C ASP A 219 24.26 -1.07 7.39
N TYR A 220 23.08 -0.94 6.80
CA TYR A 220 22.55 0.36 6.36
C TYR A 220 21.92 1.18 7.51
N LEU A 221 21.40 0.50 8.54
CA LEU A 221 20.76 1.17 9.69
C LEU A 221 21.78 1.70 10.71
N SER A 222 23.00 1.17 10.74
CA SER A 222 24.08 1.62 11.64
C SER A 222 24.83 2.86 11.13
N GLN A 223 24.78 3.14 9.83
CA GLN A 223 25.58 4.20 9.19
C GLN A 223 24.87 5.57 9.11
N ARG A 224 23.66 5.71 9.65
CA ARG A 224 22.91 6.99 9.64
C ARG A 224 22.41 7.44 11.01
N SER A 225 22.95 6.87 12.08
CA SER A 225 22.79 7.36 13.46
C SER A 225 23.90 8.34 13.88
N GLU A 226 24.57 8.98 12.92
CA GLU A 226 25.52 10.08 13.15
C GLU A 226 25.04 11.37 12.49
#